data_AF-A0A915MSK6-F1
#
_entry.id   AF-A0A915MSK6-F1
#
_cell.length_a   1.000
_cell.length_b   1.000
_cell.length_c   1.000
_cell.angle_alpha   90.00
_cell.angle_beta   90.00
_cell.angle_gamma   90.00
#
_symmetry.space_group_name_H-M   'P 1'
#
loop_
_entity.id
_entity.type
_entity.pdbx_description
1 polymer ?
#
loop_
_entity_poly.entity_id
_entity_poly.type
_entity_poly.pdbx_seq_one_letter_code
_entity_poly.pdbx_strand_id
1 'polypeptide(L)'
;TTRINFVISEQISESGDGQSSVSLKPDPETGRLIVSDELVDFLESVLNDPESVGKATFRYAVETSVKAFISCIARVGGGYSKLTKEEKLDYVVYDEQIFDRVLRLCFQTMGRSLYRLLNPVKKSIKDDQKNKYKKCSHFKNWQRHKSLAKCYLEAVHICLVRIWSQQQIEEARCIAFVSCYVAFIANCKLINEETLPFINFMKASFIEFTLMYPKLAYQYAFVYIRQFAIHIRNAMIAKRKDLIQRVYNWQFLKGLLLWTSLICEGTQRFISITTEEKPSSTNSFDEDCRNNWFKELTHPLVEIVLILGRMSLTQTEIHKLLRKIL
;
A
#
# COMPACT_ATOMS: atom_id res chain seq x y z
N THR A 1 -31.01 -2.08 -18.10
CA THR A 1 -31.12 -3.39 -17.44
C THR A 1 -31.65 -4.47 -18.38
N THR A 2 -32.81 -4.27 -19.03
CA THR A 2 -33.41 -5.25 -19.96
C THR A 2 -32.56 -5.55 -21.20
N ARG A 3 -31.92 -4.54 -21.82
CA ARG A 3 -31.06 -4.74 -23.01
C ARG A 3 -29.76 -5.50 -22.76
N ILE A 4 -29.21 -5.46 -21.54
CA ILE A 4 -27.93 -6.15 -21.22
C ILE A 4 -28.20 -7.62 -20.89
N ASN A 5 -29.27 -7.89 -20.13
CA ASN A 5 -29.75 -9.26 -19.94
C ASN A 5 -30.18 -9.87 -21.28
N PHE A 6 -30.81 -9.10 -22.18
CA PHE A 6 -31.18 -9.57 -23.51
C PHE A 6 -29.96 -9.95 -24.36
N VAL A 7 -28.90 -9.13 -24.39
CA VAL A 7 -27.67 -9.43 -25.17
C VAL A 7 -26.91 -10.64 -24.60
N ILE A 8 -26.94 -10.86 -23.29
CA ILE A 8 -26.34 -12.05 -22.66
C ILE A 8 -27.17 -13.30 -22.95
N SER A 9 -28.51 -13.22 -22.86
CA SER A 9 -29.40 -14.32 -23.22
C SER A 9 -29.34 -14.67 -24.71
N GLU A 10 -29.24 -13.68 -25.59
CA GLU A 10 -29.26 -13.84 -27.05
C GLU A 10 -27.93 -14.39 -27.59
N GLN A 11 -26.79 -14.08 -26.95
CA GLN A 11 -25.50 -14.72 -27.24
C GLN A 11 -25.41 -16.17 -26.74
N ILE A 12 -26.26 -16.54 -25.77
CA ILE A 12 -26.34 -17.90 -25.18
C ILE A 12 -27.39 -18.76 -25.90
N SER A 13 -28.41 -18.17 -26.53
CA SER A 13 -29.51 -18.90 -27.18
C SER A 13 -29.22 -19.40 -28.61
N GLU A 14 -28.11 -19.02 -29.24
CA GLU A 14 -27.70 -19.53 -30.55
C GLU A 14 -26.67 -20.69 -30.45
N SER A 15 -26.90 -21.70 -29.62
CA SER A 15 -26.48 -23.09 -29.87
C SER A 15 -27.02 -23.99 -28.76
N GLY A 16 -27.77 -25.01 -29.15
CA GLY A 16 -28.48 -25.89 -28.24
C GLY A 16 -27.60 -26.70 -27.28
N ASP A 17 -28.28 -27.02 -26.18
CA ASP A 17 -28.04 -28.05 -25.15
C ASP A 17 -27.04 -27.77 -24.02
N GLY A 18 -27.63 -27.46 -22.86
CA GLY A 18 -27.17 -27.80 -21.52
C GLY A 18 -25.90 -27.12 -21.02
N GLN A 19 -26.00 -25.91 -20.45
CA GLN A 19 -24.96 -25.40 -19.54
C GLN A 19 -25.48 -24.35 -18.56
N SER A 20 -25.08 -24.51 -17.30
CA SER A 20 -25.45 -23.76 -16.09
C SER A 20 -25.41 -22.23 -16.25
N SER A 21 -26.57 -21.59 -16.21
CA SER A 21 -26.68 -20.13 -16.17
C SER A 21 -26.29 -19.59 -14.79
N VAL A 22 -25.12 -18.98 -14.67
CA VAL A 22 -24.75 -18.21 -13.47
C VAL A 22 -25.61 -16.95 -13.44
N SER A 23 -26.44 -16.79 -12.42
CA SER A 23 -27.29 -15.61 -12.25
C SER A 23 -26.45 -14.44 -11.73
N LEU A 24 -26.15 -13.47 -12.59
CA LEU A 24 -25.37 -12.29 -12.24
C LEU A 24 -26.26 -11.21 -11.61
N LYS A 25 -25.93 -10.80 -10.39
CA LYS A 25 -26.64 -9.73 -9.69
C LYS A 25 -26.05 -8.36 -10.06
N PRO A 26 -26.88 -7.37 -10.44
CA PRO A 26 -26.41 -6.01 -10.63
C PRO A 26 -26.20 -5.34 -9.27
N ASP A 27 -25.15 -4.54 -9.20
CA ASP A 27 -24.86 -3.67 -8.07
C ASP A 27 -25.88 -2.53 -8.00
N PRO A 28 -26.54 -2.30 -6.84
CA PRO A 28 -27.54 -1.26 -6.67
C PRO A 28 -27.01 0.17 -6.87
N GLU A 29 -25.72 0.44 -6.64
CA GLU A 29 -25.17 1.80 -6.72
C GLU A 29 -24.66 2.15 -8.12
N THR A 30 -23.92 1.23 -8.75
CA THR A 30 -23.26 1.48 -10.03
C THR A 30 -23.97 0.86 -11.24
N GLY A 31 -24.90 -0.08 -10.99
CA GLY A 31 -25.57 -0.86 -12.05
C GLY A 31 -24.66 -1.86 -12.77
N ARG A 32 -23.42 -2.05 -12.30
CA ARG A 32 -22.43 -2.99 -12.83
C ARG A 32 -22.68 -4.40 -12.29
N LEU A 33 -22.09 -5.43 -12.89
CA LEU A 33 -22.29 -6.81 -12.45
C LEU A 33 -21.36 -7.14 -11.28
N ILE A 34 -21.89 -7.75 -10.22
CA ILE A 34 -21.07 -8.16 -9.08
C ILE A 34 -20.33 -9.44 -9.44
N VAL A 35 -19.02 -9.48 -9.21
CA VAL A 35 -18.26 -10.74 -9.24
C VAL A 35 -18.56 -11.48 -7.95
N SER A 36 -19.38 -12.53 -8.04
CA SER A 36 -19.75 -13.37 -6.92
C SER A 36 -18.88 -14.63 -6.84
N ASP A 37 -18.93 -15.33 -5.71
CA ASP A 37 -18.20 -16.56 -5.51
C ASP A 37 -18.61 -17.64 -6.52
N GLU A 38 -19.91 -17.73 -6.84
CA GLU A 38 -20.44 -18.69 -7.83
C GLU A 38 -19.93 -18.39 -9.24
N LEU A 39 -19.71 -17.11 -9.57
CA LEU A 39 -19.10 -16.74 -10.84
C LEU A 39 -17.63 -17.20 -10.87
N VAL A 40 -16.87 -16.99 -9.80
CA VAL A 40 -15.47 -17.39 -9.75
C VAL A 40 -15.33 -18.91 -9.81
N ASP A 41 -16.19 -19.67 -9.11
CA ASP A 41 -16.25 -21.13 -9.18
C ASP A 41 -16.54 -21.62 -10.61
N PHE A 42 -17.51 -21.00 -11.29
CA PHE A 42 -17.80 -21.28 -12.68
C PHE A 42 -16.59 -21.03 -13.58
N LEU A 43 -15.93 -19.86 -13.44
CA LEU A 43 -14.75 -19.53 -14.23
C LEU A 43 -13.60 -20.50 -13.98
N GLU A 44 -13.34 -20.87 -12.72
CA GLU A 44 -12.35 -21.87 -12.34
C GLU A 44 -12.65 -23.24 -12.99
N SER A 45 -13.89 -23.70 -12.94
CA SER A 45 -14.28 -24.98 -13.53
C SER A 45 -14.02 -25.03 -15.05
N VAL A 46 -14.44 -23.99 -15.78
CA VAL A 46 -14.33 -23.91 -17.24
C VAL A 46 -12.87 -23.73 -17.70
N LEU A 47 -12.08 -22.95 -16.95
CA LEU A 47 -10.70 -22.66 -17.34
C LEU A 47 -9.71 -23.78 -16.99
N ASN A 48 -10.01 -24.59 -15.97
CA ASN A 48 -9.18 -25.73 -15.57
C ASN A 48 -9.41 -26.97 -16.44
N ASP A 49 -10.64 -27.21 -16.88
CA ASP A 49 -10.96 -28.30 -17.81
C ASP A 49 -11.71 -27.80 -19.07
N PRO A 50 -10.99 -27.20 -20.04
CA PRO A 50 -11.61 -26.61 -21.21
C PRO A 50 -11.95 -27.61 -22.32
N GLU A 51 -11.69 -28.91 -22.14
CA GLU A 51 -12.04 -29.96 -23.11
C GLU A 51 -13.46 -30.47 -22.91
N SER A 52 -14.00 -30.36 -21.69
CA SER A 52 -15.38 -30.72 -21.35
C SER A 52 -16.42 -29.66 -21.73
N VAL A 53 -15.99 -28.47 -22.17
CA VAL A 53 -16.86 -27.31 -22.41
C VAL A 53 -16.80 -26.81 -23.85
N GLY A 54 -17.92 -26.26 -24.33
CA GLY A 54 -18.02 -25.70 -25.67
C GLY A 54 -17.06 -24.52 -25.88
N LYS A 55 -16.57 -24.35 -27.13
CA LYS A 55 -15.65 -23.25 -27.49
C LYS A 55 -16.20 -21.86 -27.17
N ALA A 56 -17.52 -21.68 -27.25
CA ALA A 56 -18.19 -20.43 -26.91
C ALA A 56 -18.12 -20.15 -25.40
N THR A 57 -18.46 -21.15 -24.58
CA THR A 57 -18.40 -21.09 -23.11
C THR A 57 -16.99 -20.83 -22.61
N PHE A 58 -16.00 -21.53 -23.17
CA PHE A 58 -14.59 -21.30 -22.86
C PHE A 58 -14.16 -19.86 -23.20
N ARG A 59 -14.54 -19.35 -24.37
CA ARG A 59 -14.23 -17.97 -24.76
C ARG A 59 -14.88 -16.96 -23.81
N TYR A 60 -16.14 -17.17 -23.44
CA TYR A 60 -16.86 -16.33 -22.48
C TYR A 60 -16.13 -16.32 -21.13
N ALA A 61 -15.72 -17.47 -20.61
CA ALA A 61 -14.99 -17.56 -19.35
C ALA A 61 -13.66 -16.78 -19.39
N VAL A 62 -12.92 -16.86 -20.50
CA VAL A 62 -11.68 -16.08 -20.69
C VAL A 62 -11.97 -14.58 -20.71
N GLU A 63 -12.94 -14.14 -21.51
CA GLU A 63 -13.29 -12.71 -21.63
C GLU A 63 -13.80 -12.14 -20.29
N THR A 64 -14.65 -12.87 -19.59
CA THR A 64 -15.18 -12.50 -18.27
C THR A 64 -14.08 -12.44 -17.22
N SER A 65 -13.16 -13.42 -17.21
CA SER A 65 -12.03 -13.42 -16.27
C SER A 65 -11.09 -12.22 -16.47
N VAL A 66 -10.79 -11.86 -17.73
CA VAL A 66 -9.99 -10.65 -18.01
C VAL A 66 -10.71 -9.38 -17.54
N LYS A 67 -12.03 -9.27 -17.75
CA LYS A 67 -12.81 -8.12 -17.28
C LYS A 67 -12.88 -8.04 -15.76
N ALA A 68 -13.09 -9.17 -15.07
CA ALA A 68 -13.05 -9.25 -13.61
C ALA A 68 -11.67 -8.82 -13.07
N PHE A 69 -10.58 -9.26 -13.72
CA PHE A 69 -9.22 -8.85 -13.38
C PHE A 69 -8.99 -7.34 -13.53
N ILE A 70 -9.53 -6.72 -14.59
CA ILE A 70 -9.46 -5.26 -14.77
C ILE A 70 -10.23 -4.54 -13.66
N SER A 71 -11.38 -5.07 -13.23
CA SER A 71 -12.12 -4.54 -12.07
C SER A 71 -11.32 -4.67 -10.77
N CYS A 72 -10.56 -5.75 -10.57
CA CYS A 72 -9.59 -5.86 -9.46
C CYS A 72 -8.53 -4.75 -9.53
N ILE A 73 -7.94 -4.49 -10.70
CA ILE A 73 -6.94 -3.42 -10.87
C ILE A 73 -7.56 -2.04 -10.58
N ALA A 74 -8.80 -1.81 -11.01
CA ALA A 74 -9.51 -0.57 -10.73
C ALA A 74 -9.72 -0.33 -9.23
N ARG A 75 -10.01 -1.40 -8.47
CA ARG A 75 -10.11 -1.35 -7.00
C ARG A 75 -8.79 -0.94 -6.34
N VAL A 76 -7.63 -1.35 -6.89
CA VAL A 76 -6.29 -0.97 -6.38
C VAL A 76 -5.94 0.48 -6.73
N GLY A 77 -6.65 1.11 -7.67
CA GLY A 77 -6.55 2.54 -7.98
C GLY A 77 -5.67 2.86 -9.20
N GLY A 78 -6.31 3.43 -10.23
CA GLY A 78 -5.67 4.14 -11.35
C GLY A 78 -5.13 3.29 -12.50
N GLY A 79 -4.86 3.92 -13.65
CA GLY A 79 -4.15 3.34 -14.81
C GLY A 79 -4.95 2.36 -15.69
N TYR A 80 -6.09 1.85 -15.21
CA TYR A 80 -6.98 0.97 -15.99
C TYR A 80 -7.76 1.73 -17.09
N SER A 81 -7.79 3.05 -17.07
CA SER A 81 -8.48 3.88 -18.07
C SER A 81 -7.97 3.66 -19.50
N LYS A 82 -6.72 3.21 -19.66
CA LYS A 82 -6.15 2.82 -20.96
C LYS A 82 -6.66 1.46 -21.46
N LEU A 83 -7.19 0.63 -20.57
CA LEU A 83 -7.66 -0.74 -20.86
C LEU A 83 -9.15 -0.78 -21.25
N THR A 84 -9.92 0.19 -20.76
CA THR A 84 -11.37 0.29 -20.95
C THR A 84 -11.71 1.43 -21.90
N LYS A 85 -12.63 1.21 -22.84
CA LYS A 85 -13.24 2.33 -23.58
C LYS A 85 -14.13 3.12 -22.61
N GLU A 86 -13.98 4.44 -22.60
CA GLU A 86 -14.81 5.37 -21.80
C GLU A 86 -14.75 5.14 -20.28
N GLU A 87 -13.67 4.54 -19.76
CA GLU A 87 -13.51 4.20 -18.33
C GLU A 87 -14.63 3.34 -17.73
N LYS A 88 -15.43 2.69 -18.60
CA LYS A 88 -16.57 1.89 -18.19
C LYS A 88 -16.11 0.49 -17.76
N LEU A 89 -16.36 0.17 -16.49
CA LEU A 89 -16.15 -1.17 -15.93
C LEU A 89 -17.44 -1.98 -16.00
N ASP A 90 -17.32 -3.22 -16.47
CA ASP A 90 -18.45 -4.15 -16.56
C ASP A 90 -18.77 -4.80 -15.20
N TYR A 91 -17.75 -4.96 -14.35
CA TYR A 91 -17.84 -5.69 -13.09
C TYR A 91 -17.39 -4.86 -11.88
N VAL A 92 -17.87 -5.24 -10.70
CA VAL A 92 -17.40 -4.72 -9.40
C VAL A 92 -17.01 -5.89 -8.49
N VAL A 93 -15.90 -5.70 -7.77
CA VAL A 93 -15.33 -6.68 -6.83
C VAL A 93 -15.30 -6.04 -5.44
N TYR A 94 -16.17 -6.51 -4.54
CA TYR A 94 -16.31 -5.98 -3.18
C TYR A 94 -15.46 -6.74 -2.14
N ASP A 95 -15.47 -8.07 -2.21
CA ASP A 95 -14.86 -8.90 -1.18
C ASP A 95 -13.36 -9.12 -1.42
N GLU A 96 -12.57 -9.05 -0.35
CA GLU A 96 -11.13 -9.30 -0.38
C GLU A 96 -10.80 -10.75 -0.79
N GLN A 97 -11.62 -11.70 -0.35
CA GLN A 97 -11.48 -13.11 -0.74
C GLN A 97 -11.71 -13.29 -2.25
N ILE A 98 -12.76 -12.70 -2.80
CA ILE A 98 -13.06 -12.74 -4.24
C ILE A 98 -11.94 -12.06 -5.02
N PHE A 99 -11.43 -10.93 -4.53
CA PHE A 99 -10.29 -10.23 -5.14
C PHE A 99 -9.05 -11.14 -5.25
N ASP A 100 -8.64 -11.79 -4.17
CA ASP A 100 -7.49 -12.71 -4.17
C ASP A 100 -7.72 -13.91 -5.09
N ARG A 101 -8.92 -14.50 -5.07
CA ARG A 101 -9.29 -15.61 -5.98
C ARG A 101 -9.20 -15.20 -7.45
N VAL A 102 -9.76 -14.05 -7.83
CA VAL A 102 -9.72 -13.55 -9.22
C VAL A 102 -8.27 -13.29 -9.67
N LEU A 103 -7.44 -12.68 -8.81
CA LEU A 103 -6.01 -12.50 -9.10
C LEU A 103 -5.32 -13.84 -9.34
N ARG A 104 -5.49 -14.80 -8.43
CA ARG A 104 -4.89 -16.15 -8.55
C ARG A 104 -5.34 -16.86 -9.81
N LEU A 105 -6.64 -16.91 -10.07
CA LEU A 105 -7.22 -17.49 -11.27
C LEU A 105 -6.56 -16.92 -12.52
N CYS A 106 -6.48 -15.59 -12.61
CA CYS A 106 -5.94 -14.91 -13.78
C CYS A 106 -4.43 -15.14 -13.96
N PHE A 107 -3.63 -15.13 -12.89
CA PHE A 107 -2.19 -15.40 -13.02
C PHE A 107 -1.89 -16.88 -13.30
N GLN A 108 -2.70 -17.80 -12.80
CA GLN A 108 -2.47 -19.25 -12.95
C GLN A 108 -2.94 -19.81 -14.29
N THR A 109 -4.12 -19.37 -14.77
CA THR A 109 -4.79 -20.03 -15.91
C THR A 109 -4.71 -19.23 -17.21
N MET A 110 -4.70 -17.91 -17.15
CA MET A 110 -4.94 -17.06 -18.33
C MET A 110 -3.90 -17.23 -19.43
N GLY A 111 -2.63 -17.44 -19.08
CA GLY A 111 -1.58 -17.70 -20.07
C GLY A 111 -1.87 -18.93 -20.93
N ARG A 112 -2.28 -20.04 -20.30
CA ARG A 112 -2.65 -21.28 -21.01
C ARG A 112 -3.95 -21.11 -21.78
N SER A 113 -4.91 -20.39 -21.20
CA SER A 113 -6.22 -20.18 -21.81
C SER A 113 -6.14 -19.30 -23.06
N LEU A 114 -5.36 -18.22 -23.03
CA LEU A 114 -5.07 -17.38 -24.19
C LEU A 114 -4.28 -18.15 -25.26
N TYR A 115 -3.30 -18.97 -24.87
CA TYR A 115 -2.55 -19.81 -25.80
C TYR A 115 -3.48 -20.77 -26.58
N ARG A 116 -4.41 -21.43 -25.87
CA ARG A 116 -5.43 -22.30 -26.46
C ARG A 116 -6.38 -21.51 -27.39
N LEU A 117 -6.84 -20.34 -26.95
CA LEU A 117 -7.75 -19.48 -27.72
C LEU A 117 -7.12 -18.97 -29.03
N LEU A 118 -5.83 -18.62 -28.98
CA LEU A 118 -5.06 -18.14 -30.12
C LEU A 118 -4.77 -19.24 -31.16
N ASN A 119 -4.78 -20.50 -30.75
CA ASN A 119 -4.64 -21.69 -31.60
C ASN A 119 -3.35 -21.67 -32.45
N PRO A 120 -2.19 -21.99 -31.86
CA PRO A 120 -0.90 -21.96 -32.56
C PRO A 120 -0.83 -22.99 -33.68
N VAL A 121 -0.20 -22.61 -34.79
CA VAL A 121 0.06 -23.51 -35.91
C VAL A 121 1.23 -24.42 -35.55
N LYS A 122 1.05 -25.75 -35.59
CA LYS A 122 2.16 -26.72 -35.46
C LYS A 122 2.93 -26.74 -36.78
N LYS A 123 4.22 -26.38 -36.78
CA LYS A 123 5.10 -26.56 -37.96
C LYS A 123 5.50 -28.03 -38.09
N SER A 124 5.49 -28.56 -39.32
CA SER A 124 6.26 -29.76 -39.65
C SER A 124 7.72 -29.36 -39.91
N ILE A 125 8.68 -30.20 -39.53
CA ILE A 125 10.13 -29.94 -39.65
C ILE A 125 10.59 -29.74 -41.11
N LYS A 126 9.73 -29.96 -42.13
CA LYS A 126 10.12 -29.96 -43.54
C LYS A 126 9.86 -28.65 -44.33
N ASP A 127 9.23 -27.64 -43.74
CA ASP A 127 8.75 -26.45 -44.49
C ASP A 127 9.74 -25.26 -44.55
N ASP A 128 10.97 -25.41 -44.04
CA ASP A 128 11.88 -24.27 -43.81
C ASP A 128 12.61 -23.74 -45.07
N GLN A 129 12.40 -24.29 -46.27
CA GLN A 129 13.16 -23.85 -47.45
C GLN A 129 12.44 -22.94 -48.45
N LYS A 130 11.14 -22.61 -48.29
CA LYS A 130 10.41 -21.93 -49.39
C LYS A 130 9.64 -20.64 -49.15
N ASN A 131 9.69 -19.98 -47.98
CA ASN A 131 9.04 -18.66 -47.89
C ASN A 131 9.75 -17.68 -46.96
N LYS A 132 10.72 -16.96 -47.53
CA LYS A 132 11.21 -15.68 -47.01
C LYS A 132 10.06 -14.65 -47.17
N TYR A 133 9.57 -14.10 -46.07
CA TYR A 133 8.59 -12.98 -45.98
C TYR A 133 7.08 -13.26 -46.00
N LYS A 134 6.57 -14.25 -45.24
CA LYS A 134 5.15 -14.18 -44.80
C LYS A 134 5.05 -13.82 -43.32
N LYS A 135 4.89 -12.52 -43.03
CA LYS A 135 4.61 -12.00 -41.69
C LYS A 135 3.12 -12.24 -41.35
N CYS A 136 2.75 -13.50 -41.11
CA CYS A 136 1.48 -13.84 -40.48
C CYS A 136 1.81 -14.41 -39.10
N SER A 137 1.19 -13.89 -38.04
CA SER A 137 1.39 -14.37 -36.67
C SER A 137 1.23 -15.89 -36.61
N HIS A 138 2.09 -16.55 -35.84
CA HIS A 138 2.16 -18.00 -35.59
C HIS A 138 0.85 -18.66 -35.07
N PHE A 139 -0.23 -17.90 -34.96
CA PHE A 139 -1.50 -18.25 -34.34
C PHE A 139 -2.66 -18.06 -35.33
N LYS A 140 -3.49 -19.09 -35.50
CA LYS A 140 -4.61 -19.11 -36.45
C LYS A 140 -5.64 -18.02 -36.12
N ASN A 141 -5.88 -17.77 -34.84
CA ASN A 141 -6.94 -16.88 -34.37
C ASN A 141 -6.42 -15.51 -33.88
N TRP A 142 -5.18 -15.14 -34.23
CA TRP A 142 -4.57 -13.90 -33.73
C TRP A 142 -5.42 -12.66 -34.00
N GLN A 143 -5.90 -12.45 -35.23
CA GLN A 143 -6.67 -11.24 -35.55
C GLN A 143 -7.97 -11.13 -34.73
N ARG A 144 -8.55 -12.27 -34.32
CA ARG A 144 -9.79 -12.33 -33.55
C ARG A 144 -9.58 -12.02 -32.06
N HIS A 145 -8.44 -12.43 -31.48
CA HIS A 145 -8.21 -12.32 -30.03
C HIS A 145 -7.01 -11.44 -29.63
N LYS A 146 -6.34 -10.78 -30.59
CA LYS A 146 -5.19 -9.88 -30.32
C LYS A 146 -5.54 -8.77 -29.33
N SER A 147 -6.75 -8.22 -29.38
CA SER A 147 -7.20 -7.14 -28.50
C SER A 147 -7.32 -7.63 -27.06
N LEU A 148 -7.93 -8.81 -26.88
CA LEU A 148 -8.08 -9.43 -25.56
C LEU A 148 -6.72 -9.80 -24.95
N ALA A 149 -5.84 -10.43 -25.74
CA ALA A 149 -4.50 -10.78 -25.30
C ALA A 149 -3.67 -9.54 -24.95
N LYS A 150 -3.73 -8.49 -25.77
CA LYS A 150 -3.07 -7.22 -25.49
C LYS A 150 -3.62 -6.58 -24.20
N CYS A 151 -4.94 -6.53 -24.05
CA CYS A 151 -5.59 -5.95 -22.88
C CYS A 151 -5.19 -6.68 -21.59
N TYR A 152 -5.17 -8.01 -21.60
CA TYR A 152 -4.70 -8.79 -20.45
C TYR A 152 -3.22 -8.54 -20.12
N LEU A 153 -2.33 -8.48 -21.13
CA LEU A 153 -0.91 -8.21 -20.89
C LEU A 153 -0.66 -6.79 -20.35
N GLU A 154 -1.39 -5.80 -20.85
CA GLU A 154 -1.34 -4.44 -20.32
C GLU A 154 -1.90 -4.38 -18.89
N ALA A 155 -2.97 -5.12 -18.60
CA ALA A 155 -3.51 -5.26 -17.25
C ALA A 155 -2.48 -5.89 -16.29
N VAL A 156 -1.80 -6.96 -16.71
CA VAL A 156 -0.71 -7.58 -15.93
C VAL A 156 0.43 -6.60 -15.69
N HIS A 157 0.85 -5.86 -16.71
CA HIS A 157 1.89 -4.84 -16.57
C HIS A 157 1.51 -3.77 -15.54
N ILE A 158 0.30 -3.23 -15.63
CA ILE A 158 -0.20 -2.22 -14.68
C ILE A 158 -0.27 -2.80 -13.26
N CYS A 159 -0.76 -4.04 -13.12
CA CYS A 159 -0.86 -4.73 -11.84
C CYS A 159 0.52 -4.91 -11.20
N LEU A 160 1.51 -5.42 -11.95
CA LEU A 160 2.87 -5.62 -11.47
C LEU A 160 3.57 -4.30 -11.13
N VAL A 161 3.52 -3.30 -12.01
CA VAL A 161 4.13 -1.99 -11.73
C VAL A 161 3.55 -1.39 -10.45
N ARG A 162 2.25 -1.54 -10.21
CA ARG A 162 1.63 -1.04 -8.99
C ARG A 162 2.01 -1.80 -7.74
N ILE A 163 1.88 -3.12 -7.75
CA ILE A 163 2.30 -3.98 -6.63
C ILE A 163 3.75 -3.67 -6.23
N TRP A 164 4.63 -3.53 -7.22
CA TRP A 164 6.05 -3.29 -7.00
C TRP A 164 6.33 -1.85 -6.59
N SER A 165 5.66 -0.85 -7.19
CA SER A 165 5.83 0.56 -6.80
C SER A 165 5.34 0.82 -5.38
N GLN A 166 4.20 0.25 -4.98
CA GLN A 166 3.57 0.54 -3.70
C GLN A 166 4.35 -0.10 -2.55
N GLN A 167 4.87 -1.31 -2.75
CA GLN A 167 5.75 -1.96 -1.78
C GLN A 167 7.11 -1.25 -1.66
N GLN A 168 7.76 -0.91 -2.78
CA GLN A 168 9.05 -0.22 -2.76
C GLN A 168 8.96 1.20 -2.18
N ILE A 169 7.85 1.92 -2.42
CA ILE A 169 7.66 3.27 -1.88
C ILE A 169 7.55 3.24 -0.35
N GLU A 170 6.83 2.29 0.22
CA GLU A 170 6.69 2.21 1.69
C GLU A 170 8.00 1.81 2.38
N GLU A 171 8.73 0.85 1.80
CA GLU A 171 10.07 0.47 2.26
C GLU A 171 11.06 1.65 2.16
N ALA A 172 11.04 2.39 1.04
CA ALA A 172 11.88 3.57 0.85
C ALA A 172 11.55 4.69 1.86
N ARG A 173 10.27 4.92 2.16
CA ARG A 173 9.84 5.88 3.20
C ARG A 173 10.35 5.47 4.57
N CYS A 174 10.26 4.19 4.92
CA CYS A 174 10.81 3.66 6.18
C CYS A 174 12.32 3.93 6.27
N ILE A 175 13.07 3.57 5.24
CA ILE A 175 14.53 3.76 5.18
C ILE A 175 14.88 5.24 5.29
N ALA A 176 14.18 6.12 4.56
CA ALA A 176 14.38 7.56 4.62
C ALA A 176 14.11 8.10 6.04
N PHE A 177 13.00 7.68 6.67
CA PHE A 177 12.64 8.09 8.03
C PHE A 177 13.73 7.77 9.04
N VAL A 178 14.16 6.51 9.06
CA VAL A 178 15.23 6.04 9.96
C VAL A 178 16.54 6.77 9.66
N SER A 179 16.89 6.94 8.38
CA SER A 179 18.14 7.60 7.97
C SER A 179 18.17 9.06 8.38
N CYS A 180 17.07 9.81 8.19
CA CYS A 180 16.98 11.20 8.61
C CYS A 180 17.10 11.35 10.13
N TYR A 181 16.44 10.49 10.91
CA TYR A 181 16.56 10.50 12.37
C TYR A 181 17.98 10.19 12.84
N VAL A 182 18.59 9.12 12.32
CA VAL A 182 19.95 8.72 12.69
C VAL A 182 20.97 9.79 12.29
N ALA A 183 20.83 10.38 11.10
CA ALA A 183 21.68 11.48 10.65
C ALA A 183 21.54 12.71 11.56
N PHE A 184 20.33 13.08 11.95
CA PHE A 184 20.11 14.17 12.91
C PHE A 184 20.84 13.91 14.24
N ILE A 185 20.66 12.72 14.83
CA ILE A 185 21.29 12.35 16.10
C ILE A 185 22.82 12.33 15.98
N ALA A 186 23.36 11.83 14.86
CA ALA A 186 24.81 11.81 14.60
C ALA A 186 25.40 13.23 14.58
N ASN A 187 24.72 14.17 13.91
CA ASN A 187 25.15 15.57 13.83
C ASN A 187 24.99 16.34 15.15
N CYS A 188 24.18 15.85 16.08
CA CYS A 188 24.06 16.44 17.41
C CYS A 188 25.23 16.12 18.35
N LYS A 189 26.27 15.41 17.91
CA LYS A 189 27.41 15.03 18.77
C LYS A 189 28.27 16.23 19.19
N LEU A 190 28.50 17.17 18.28
CA LEU A 190 29.27 18.39 18.51
C LEU A 190 28.47 19.55 17.96
N ILE A 191 28.10 20.50 18.83
CA ILE A 191 27.23 21.62 18.49
C ILE A 191 28.00 22.90 18.76
N ASN A 192 28.15 23.72 17.73
CA ASN A 192 28.79 25.03 17.76
C ASN A 192 27.95 26.03 16.94
N GLU A 193 28.33 27.31 16.93
CA GLU A 193 27.55 28.36 16.26
C GLU A 193 27.43 28.14 14.75
N GLU A 194 28.44 27.53 14.12
CA GLU A 194 28.46 27.24 12.68
C GLU A 194 27.54 26.07 12.29
N THR A 195 27.47 25.02 13.12
CA THR A 195 26.67 23.81 12.86
C THR A 195 25.20 23.94 13.28
N LEU A 196 24.89 24.88 14.18
CA LEU A 196 23.55 25.06 14.72
C LEU A 196 22.47 25.35 13.65
N PRO A 197 22.69 26.22 12.64
CA PRO A 197 21.71 26.45 11.57
C PRO A 197 21.37 25.16 10.80
N PHE A 198 22.38 24.35 10.48
CA PHE A 198 22.20 23.07 9.78
C PHE A 198 21.43 22.05 10.65
N ILE A 199 21.75 21.95 11.93
CA ILE A 199 21.02 21.08 12.89
C ILE A 199 19.55 21.51 13.02
N ASN A 200 19.29 22.81 13.07
CA ASN A 200 17.93 23.34 13.11
C ASN A 200 17.15 23.06 11.82
N PHE A 201 17.81 23.15 10.66
CA PHE A 201 17.22 22.75 9.39
C PHE A 201 16.85 21.25 9.40
N MET A 202 17.78 20.37 9.77
CA MET A 202 17.50 18.93 9.88
C MET A 202 16.35 18.63 10.84
N LYS A 203 16.28 19.34 11.98
CA LYS A 203 15.17 19.25 12.93
C LYS A 203 13.84 19.60 12.25
N ALA A 204 13.75 20.76 11.61
CA ALA A 204 12.54 21.23 10.95
C ALA A 204 12.11 20.29 9.80
N SER A 205 13.06 19.88 8.95
CA SER A 205 12.78 18.94 7.87
C SER A 205 12.28 17.59 8.36
N PHE A 206 12.87 17.06 9.45
CA PHE A 206 12.40 15.81 10.05
C PHE A 206 10.99 15.94 10.64
N ILE A 207 10.68 17.07 11.26
CA ILE A 207 9.32 17.35 11.78
C ILE A 207 8.32 17.35 10.63
N GLU A 208 8.56 18.10 9.56
CA GLU A 208 7.67 18.12 8.39
C GLU A 208 7.49 16.73 7.77
N PHE A 209 8.58 15.98 7.62
CA PHE A 209 8.54 14.63 7.08
C PHE A 209 7.71 13.69 7.97
N THR A 210 7.82 13.84 9.29
CA THR A 210 7.02 13.07 10.26
C THR A 210 5.54 13.40 10.15
N LEU A 211 5.19 14.67 10.02
CA LEU A 211 3.81 15.13 9.91
C LEU A 211 3.15 14.72 8.58
N MET A 212 3.93 14.51 7.52
CA MET A 212 3.45 14.02 6.23
C MET A 212 3.05 12.54 6.24
N TYR A 213 3.64 11.74 7.14
CA TYR A 213 3.43 10.28 7.19
C TYR A 213 3.12 9.78 8.61
N PRO A 214 1.95 10.13 9.19
CA PRO A 214 1.64 9.87 10.60
C PRO A 214 1.60 8.38 10.98
N LYS A 215 1.06 7.52 10.11
CA LYS A 215 0.97 6.06 10.35
C LYS A 215 2.35 5.42 10.53
N LEU A 216 3.28 5.77 9.64
CA LEU A 216 4.67 5.33 9.69
C LEU A 216 5.36 5.91 10.92
N ALA A 217 5.24 7.22 11.11
CA ALA A 217 5.97 7.94 12.14
C ALA A 217 5.63 7.49 13.56
N TYR A 218 4.36 7.21 13.87
CA TYR A 218 3.93 6.75 15.19
C TYR A 218 4.69 5.48 15.64
N GLN A 219 4.85 4.51 14.73
CA GLN A 219 5.53 3.24 15.02
C GLN A 219 6.98 3.49 15.48
N TYR A 220 7.70 4.38 14.80
CA TYR A 220 9.07 4.73 15.17
C TYR A 220 9.15 5.66 16.38
N ALA A 221 8.26 6.66 16.46
CA ALA A 221 8.21 7.62 17.55
C ALA A 221 8.01 6.92 18.90
N PHE A 222 7.06 5.97 18.96
CA PHE A 222 6.82 5.17 20.16
C PHE A 222 8.08 4.42 20.61
N VAL A 223 8.76 3.73 19.68
CA VAL A 223 9.98 2.97 19.97
C VAL A 223 11.09 3.90 20.46
N TYR A 224 11.35 5.01 19.77
CA TYR A 224 12.42 5.94 20.14
C TYR A 224 12.16 6.64 21.48
N ILE A 225 10.95 7.15 21.71
CA ILE A 225 10.56 7.76 23.00
C ILE A 225 10.73 6.77 24.15
N ARG A 226 10.32 5.50 23.94
CA ARG A 226 10.53 4.44 24.93
C ARG A 226 12.00 4.18 25.23
N GLN A 227 12.90 4.29 24.24
CA GLN A 227 14.35 4.15 24.49
C GLN A 227 14.89 5.25 25.42
N PHE A 228 14.41 6.49 25.30
CA PHE A 228 14.78 7.56 26.24
C PHE A 228 14.38 7.21 27.68
N ALA A 229 13.15 6.69 27.88
CA ALA A 229 12.71 6.25 29.21
C ALA A 229 13.59 5.12 29.78
N ILE A 230 13.94 4.13 28.95
CA ILE A 230 14.80 3.00 29.37
C ILE A 230 16.19 3.49 29.78
N HIS A 231 16.79 4.39 29.00
CA HIS A 231 18.10 4.95 29.32
C HIS A 231 18.10 5.73 30.64
N ILE A 232 17.08 6.56 30.88
CA ILE A 232 16.93 7.30 32.15
C ILE A 232 16.73 6.33 33.31
N ARG A 233 15.83 5.35 33.18
CA ARG A 233 15.59 4.33 34.21
C ARG A 233 16.88 3.60 34.58
N ASN A 234 17.65 3.17 33.59
CA ASN A 234 18.92 2.47 33.80
C ASN A 234 19.94 3.36 34.52
N ALA A 235 20.02 4.65 34.16
CA ALA A 235 20.88 5.61 34.84
C ALA A 235 20.46 5.84 36.30
N MET A 236 19.16 5.93 36.59
CA MET A 236 18.63 6.13 37.94
C MET A 236 18.82 4.92 38.86
N ILE A 237 18.56 3.71 38.37
CA ILE A 237 18.65 2.48 39.18
C ILE A 237 20.10 2.15 39.49
N ALA A 238 20.95 2.10 38.46
CA ALA A 238 22.32 1.62 38.61
C ALA A 238 23.29 2.72 39.09
N LYS A 239 22.93 4.00 38.92
CA LYS A 239 23.72 5.19 39.34
C LYS A 239 25.19 5.17 38.89
N ARG A 240 25.49 4.44 37.81
CA ARG A 240 26.85 4.35 37.28
C ARG A 240 27.18 5.56 36.40
N LYS A 241 28.43 6.01 36.47
CA LYS A 241 28.92 7.19 35.74
C LYS A 241 28.72 7.08 34.22
N ASP A 242 28.93 5.91 33.64
CA ASP A 242 28.76 5.65 32.20
C ASP A 242 27.31 5.83 31.73
N LEU A 243 26.34 5.36 32.54
CA LEU A 243 24.92 5.45 32.22
C LEU A 243 24.38 6.88 32.40
N ILE A 244 24.87 7.58 33.42
CA ILE A 244 24.55 8.99 33.66
C ILE A 244 25.09 9.84 32.50
N GLN A 245 26.35 9.64 32.09
CA GLN A 245 26.95 10.34 30.95
C GLN A 245 26.17 10.11 29.65
N ARG A 246 25.61 8.91 29.44
CA ARG A 246 24.77 8.62 28.26
C ARG A 246 23.51 9.50 28.20
N VAL A 247 22.89 9.77 29.35
CA VAL A 247 21.68 10.60 29.45
C VAL A 247 22.00 12.09 29.38
N TYR A 248 23.17 12.52 29.86
CA TYR A 248 23.65 13.91 29.75
C TYR A 248 24.44 14.20 28.46
N ASN A 249 24.39 13.30 27.47
CA ASN A 249 25.00 13.52 26.16
C ASN A 249 24.16 14.50 25.33
N TRP A 250 24.81 15.37 24.54
CA TRP A 250 24.11 16.29 23.63
C TRP A 250 23.16 15.59 22.66
N GLN A 251 23.55 14.42 22.15
CA GLN A 251 22.71 13.59 21.27
C GLN A 251 21.42 13.15 21.96
N PHE A 252 21.50 12.80 23.25
CA PHE A 252 20.34 12.43 24.06
C PHE A 252 19.41 13.63 24.25
N LEU A 253 19.96 14.77 24.68
CA LEU A 253 19.18 15.98 24.94
C LEU A 253 18.55 16.55 23.67
N LYS A 254 19.28 16.57 22.54
CA LYS A 254 18.75 17.05 21.25
C LYS A 254 17.74 16.08 20.64
N GLY A 255 17.94 14.77 20.81
CA GLY A 255 16.94 13.78 20.44
C GLY A 255 15.64 13.96 21.22
N LEU A 256 15.72 14.16 22.54
CA LEU A 256 14.54 14.44 23.36
C LEU A 256 13.86 15.75 22.94
N LEU A 257 14.63 16.82 22.70
CA LEU A 257 14.11 18.10 22.24
C LEU A 257 13.43 18.01 20.86
N LEU A 258 13.95 17.19 19.94
CA LEU A 258 13.34 16.93 18.65
C LEU A 258 11.92 16.36 18.82
N TRP A 259 11.80 15.29 19.60
CA TRP A 259 10.49 14.66 19.86
C TRP A 259 9.54 15.61 20.57
N THR A 260 10.01 16.40 21.53
CA THR A 260 9.16 17.42 22.19
C THR A 260 8.67 18.48 21.22
N SER A 261 9.55 18.95 20.32
CA SER A 261 9.18 19.95 19.33
C SER A 261 8.15 19.38 18.34
N LEU A 262 8.34 18.14 17.90
CA LEU A 262 7.39 17.44 17.04
C LEU A 262 6.01 17.32 17.68
N ILE A 263 5.92 16.90 18.94
CA ILE A 263 4.64 16.77 19.65
C ILE A 263 3.96 18.13 19.79
N CYS A 264 4.71 19.18 20.15
CA CYS A 264 4.15 20.54 20.24
C CYS A 264 3.60 21.01 18.89
N GLU A 265 4.39 20.89 17.82
CA GLU A 265 4.02 21.35 16.49
C GLU A 265 2.86 20.54 15.90
N GLY A 266 2.89 19.21 16.04
CA GLY A 266 1.80 18.32 15.64
C GLY A 266 0.50 18.62 16.39
N THR A 267 0.58 18.88 17.70
CA THR A 267 -0.58 19.28 18.51
C THR A 267 -1.15 20.62 18.05
N GLN A 268 -0.29 21.60 17.77
CA GLN A 268 -0.73 22.92 17.29
C GLN A 268 -1.44 22.81 15.94
N ARG A 269 -0.86 22.10 14.96
CA ARG A 269 -1.49 21.90 13.64
C ARG A 269 -2.83 21.18 13.74
N PHE A 270 -2.91 20.16 14.60
CA PHE A 270 -4.15 19.45 14.86
C PHE A 270 -5.23 20.40 15.40
N ILE A 271 -4.89 21.26 16.37
CA ILE A 271 -5.83 22.24 16.93
C ILE A 271 -6.33 23.19 15.85
N SER A 272 -5.43 23.76 15.03
CA SER A 272 -5.79 24.68 13.94
C SER A 272 -6.81 24.07 12.97
N ILE A 273 -6.60 22.81 12.55
CA ILE A 273 -7.53 22.08 11.67
C ILE A 273 -8.90 21.92 12.35
N THR A 274 -8.94 21.51 13.63
CA THR A 274 -10.20 21.32 14.34
C THR A 274 -10.96 22.61 14.65
N THR A 275 -10.30 23.77 14.65
CA THR A 275 -10.94 25.07 14.88
C THR A 275 -11.55 25.69 13.63
N GLU A 276 -11.10 25.29 12.43
CA GLU A 276 -11.57 25.85 11.15
C GLU A 276 -12.76 25.07 10.56
N GLU A 277 -12.93 23.79 10.92
CA GLU A 277 -14.07 22.97 10.48
C GLU A 277 -15.31 23.15 11.37
N LYS A 278 -16.31 23.90 10.89
CA LYS A 278 -17.70 23.78 11.40
C LYS A 278 -18.23 22.37 11.05
N PRO A 279 -19.02 21.72 11.94
CA PRO A 279 -19.42 20.34 11.75
C PRO A 279 -20.49 20.22 10.66
N SER A 280 -20.08 19.97 9.43
CA SER A 280 -20.98 19.55 8.37
C SER A 280 -20.40 18.37 7.59
N SER A 281 -20.95 17.19 7.90
CA SER A 281 -21.07 15.98 7.07
C SER A 281 -19.81 15.34 6.45
N THR A 282 -19.51 14.14 6.98
CA THR A 282 -19.07 12.89 6.31
C THR A 282 -17.78 12.85 5.47
N ASN A 283 -16.81 12.01 5.90
CA ASN A 283 -16.32 10.84 5.14
C ASN A 283 -15.49 9.90 6.06
N SER A 284 -15.70 8.59 5.94
CA SER A 284 -15.05 7.54 6.75
C SER A 284 -13.58 7.27 6.39
N PHE A 285 -13.10 7.85 5.28
CA PHE A 285 -11.71 7.70 4.83
C PHE A 285 -10.71 8.61 5.56
N ASP A 286 -11.21 9.57 6.35
CA ASP A 286 -10.44 10.59 7.07
C ASP A 286 -10.45 10.39 8.59
N GLU A 287 -10.83 9.19 9.04
CA GLU A 287 -10.81 8.82 10.46
C GLU A 287 -9.38 8.63 10.98
N ASP A 288 -8.47 8.17 10.12
CA ASP A 288 -7.05 7.98 10.48
C ASP A 288 -6.26 9.31 10.60
N CYS A 289 -6.62 10.35 9.84
CA CYS A 289 -6.03 11.69 9.99
C CYS A 289 -6.49 12.40 11.27
N ARG A 290 -7.65 11.99 11.82
CA ARG A 290 -8.23 12.52 13.06
C ARG A 290 -7.69 11.85 14.32
N ASN A 291 -6.94 10.76 14.20
CA ASN A 291 -6.27 10.16 15.35
C ASN A 291 -5.09 11.04 15.77
N ASN A 292 -5.32 11.84 16.80
CA ASN A 292 -4.31 12.67 17.45
C ASN A 292 -3.36 11.80 18.29
N TRP A 293 -2.53 11.01 17.61
CA TRP A 293 -1.50 10.18 18.21
C TRP A 293 -0.46 10.99 18.99
N PHE A 294 -0.39 12.31 18.77
CA PHE A 294 0.44 13.20 19.60
C PHE A 294 0.01 13.13 21.07
N LYS A 295 -1.30 13.09 21.35
CA LYS A 295 -1.82 12.96 22.73
C LYS A 295 -1.31 11.72 23.44
N GLU A 296 -1.22 10.59 22.73
CA GLU A 296 -0.75 9.32 23.30
C GLU A 296 0.72 9.38 23.72
N LEU A 297 1.52 10.18 23.00
CA LEU A 297 2.95 10.33 23.25
C LEU A 297 3.29 11.51 24.17
N THR A 298 2.37 12.46 24.35
CA THR A 298 2.54 13.61 25.25
C THR A 298 2.84 13.16 26.68
N HIS A 299 2.04 12.24 27.22
CA HIS A 299 2.22 11.79 28.61
C HIS A 299 3.58 11.10 28.84
N PRO A 300 3.98 10.06 28.05
CA PRO A 300 5.31 9.47 28.15
C PRO A 300 6.44 10.49 28.06
N LEU A 301 6.33 11.46 27.14
CA LEU A 301 7.39 12.43 26.92
C LEU A 301 7.51 13.43 28.07
N VAL A 302 6.38 13.90 28.61
CA VAL A 302 6.35 14.76 29.81
C VAL A 302 6.96 14.03 31.00
N GLU A 303 6.61 12.76 31.23
CA GLU A 303 7.21 11.96 32.30
C GLU A 303 8.73 11.85 32.15
N ILE A 304 9.21 11.54 30.94
CA ILE A 304 10.65 11.47 30.64
C ILE A 304 11.35 12.78 30.98
N VAL A 305 10.80 13.92 30.56
CA VAL A 305 11.35 15.26 30.83
C VAL A 305 11.34 15.57 32.33
N LEU A 306 10.26 15.25 33.05
CA LEU A 306 10.15 15.47 34.49
C LEU A 306 11.15 14.62 35.27
N ILE A 307 11.32 13.34 34.90
CA ILE A 307 12.28 12.44 35.54
C ILE A 307 13.70 12.92 35.28
N LEU A 308 14.02 13.34 34.05
CA LEU A 308 15.33 13.93 33.72
C LEU A 308 15.63 15.19 34.55
N GLY A 309 14.62 16.04 34.74
CA GLY A 309 14.71 17.22 35.61
C GLY A 309 15.01 16.86 37.06
N ARG A 310 14.29 15.88 37.63
CA ARG A 310 14.53 15.37 38.99
C ARG A 310 15.94 14.78 39.14
N MET A 311 16.40 13.99 38.16
CA MET A 311 17.75 13.43 38.15
C MET A 311 18.81 14.55 38.18
N SER A 312 18.60 15.64 37.44
CA SER A 312 19.51 16.80 37.41
C SER A 312 19.52 17.58 38.73
N LEU A 313 18.37 17.76 39.37
CA LEU A 313 18.27 18.38 40.70
C LEU A 313 19.01 17.54 41.74
N THR A 314 18.85 16.21 41.74
CA THR A 314 19.58 15.33 42.68
C THR A 314 21.09 15.35 42.47
N GLN A 315 21.58 15.36 41.22
CA GLN A 315 23.01 15.52 40.91
C GLN A 315 23.56 16.85 41.41
N THR A 316 22.82 17.94 41.23
CA THR A 316 23.21 19.28 41.66
C THR A 316 23.21 19.41 43.18
N GLU A 317 22.23 18.80 43.86
CA GLU A 317 22.18 18.74 45.32
C GLU A 317 23.26 17.82 45.91
N ILE A 318 23.63 16.72 45.24
CA ILE A 318 24.80 15.91 45.60
C ILE A 318 26.10 16.70 45.41
N HIS A 319 26.23 17.48 44.33
CA HIS A 319 27.37 18.37 44.11
C HIS A 319 27.44 19.53 45.11
N LYS A 320 26.29 20.06 45.58
CA LYS A 320 26.22 21.06 46.64
C LYS A 320 26.50 20.48 48.03
N LEU A 321 26.03 19.26 48.32
CA LEU A 321 26.33 18.53 49.55
C LEU A 321 27.81 18.15 49.64
N LEU A 322 28.42 17.70 48.55
CA LEU A 322 29.86 17.45 48.46
C LEU A 322 30.69 18.74 48.62
N ARG A 323 30.17 19.90 48.17
CA ARG A 323 30.81 21.22 48.38
C ARG A 323 30.66 21.79 49.79
N LYS A 324 29.78 21.23 50.62
CA LYS A 324 29.62 21.60 52.04
C LYS A 324 30.39 20.67 52.98
N ILE A 325 30.84 19.52 52.48
CA ILE A 325 31.56 18.49 53.26
C ILE A 325 33.08 18.56 52.98
N LEU A 326 33.51 19.19 51.88
CA LEU A 326 34.89 19.59 51.59
C LEU A 326 35.11 21.06 51.92
#